data_AF-A0A2Z5WZ98-F1
#
_entry.id   AF-A0A2Z5WZ98-F1
#
_cell.length_a   1.000
_cell.length_b   1.000
_cell.length_c   1.000
_cell.angle_alpha   90.00
_cell.angle_beta   90.00
_cell.angle_gamma   90.00
#
_symmetry.space_group_name_H-M   'P 1'
#
loop_
_entity.id
_entity.type
_entity.pdbx_description
1 polymer ?
#
loop_
_entity_poly.entity_id
_entity_poly.type
_entity_poly.pdbx_seq_one_letter_code
_entity_poly.pdbx_strand_id
1 'polypeptide(L)' 'MHLDIKNGKIWIQINNTELDIGQALVEKGVPKEDIVIGFQPVYIRQAMRSPNHKKNICNF' A
#
# COMPACT_ATOMS: atom_id res chain seq x y z
N MET A 1 -4.99 -13.08 4.46
CA MET A 1 -4.15 -11.86 4.51
C MET A 1 -2.69 -12.30 4.56
N HIS A 2 -1.81 -11.68 3.77
CA HIS A 2 -0.38 -11.98 3.73
C HIS A 2 0.43 -10.68 3.65
N LEU A 3 1.28 -10.45 4.66
CA LEU A 3 2.14 -9.29 4.79
C LEU A 3 3.59 -9.73 4.95
N ASP A 4 4.54 -9.06 4.29
CA ASP A 4 5.98 -9.21 4.53
C ASP A 4 6.57 -7.94 5.15
N ILE A 5 7.69 -8.08 5.86
CA ILE A 5 8.59 -6.96 6.17
C ILE A 5 9.86 -7.12 5.32
N LYS A 6 10.13 -6.16 4.44
CA LYS A 6 11.32 -6.16 3.57
C LYS A 6 11.91 -4.75 3.52
N ASN A 7 13.21 -4.65 3.80
CA ASN A 7 13.97 -3.40 3.80
C ASN A 7 13.33 -2.30 4.67
N GLY A 8 12.84 -2.68 5.86
CA GLY A 8 12.17 -1.75 6.79
C GLY A 8 10.75 -1.34 6.38
N LYS A 9 10.18 -1.95 5.33
CA LYS A 9 8.84 -1.62 4.81
C LYS A 9 7.87 -2.77 4.95
N ILE A 10 6.59 -2.45 5.08
CA ILE A 10 5.49 -3.41 5.11
C ILE A 10 5.00 -3.64 3.68
N TRP A 11 4.97 -4.90 3.23
CA TRP A 11 4.51 -5.29 1.91
C TRP A 11 3.20 -6.05 2.01
N ILE A 12 2.13 -5.48 1.46
CA ILE A 12 0.82 -6.14 1.37
C ILE A 12 0.81 -7.05 0.15
N GLN A 13 0.97 -8.36 0.36
CA GLN A 13 1.05 -9.33 -0.73
C GLN A 13 -0.32 -9.82 -1.15
N ILE A 14 -1.21 -10.11 -0.20
CA ILE A 14 -2.56 -10.59 -0.48
C ILE A 14 -3.51 -10.03 0.57
N ASN A 15 -4.59 -9.40 0.12
CA ASN A 15 -5.71 -9.00 0.96
C ASN A 15 -7.02 -9.55 0.38
N ASN A 16 -7.56 -10.61 0.98
CA ASN A 16 -8.81 -11.26 0.55
C ASN A 16 -9.98 -10.82 1.45
N THR A 17 -9.95 -9.58 1.91
CA THR A 17 -11.01 -8.99 2.73
C THR A 17 -11.34 -7.61 2.17
N GLU A 18 -12.45 -7.04 2.63
CA GLU A 18 -12.86 -5.67 2.30
C GLU A 18 -12.13 -4.62 3.15
N LEU A 19 -11.21 -5.03 4.03
CA LEU A 19 -10.49 -4.11 4.91
C LEU A 19 -9.42 -3.36 4.13
N ASP A 20 -9.39 -2.05 4.27
CA ASP A 20 -8.26 -1.24 3.85
C ASP A 20 -7.11 -1.36 4.86
N ILE A 21 -6.21 -2.33 4.62
CA ILE A 21 -5.03 -2.54 5.47
C ILE A 21 -4.07 -1.34 5.38
N GLY A 22 -3.95 -0.70 4.21
CA GLY A 22 -3.02 0.41 4.02
C GLY A 22 -3.39 1.61 4.88
N GLN A 23 -4.68 1.97 4.89
CA GLN A 23 -5.24 3.02 5.72
C GLN A 23 -5.17 2.67 7.20
N ALA A 24 -5.49 1.43 7.58
CA ALA A 24 -5.38 0.99 8.98
C ALA A 24 -3.94 1.09 9.53
N LEU A 25 -2.93 0.85 8.69
CA LEU A 25 -1.52 1.02 9.07
C LEU A 25 -1.15 2.50 9.23
N VAL A 26 -1.66 3.36 8.35
CA VAL A 26 -1.48 4.83 8.46
C VAL A 26 -2.11 5.38 9.74
N GLU A 27 -3.31 4.94 10.07
CA GLU A 27 -4.01 5.32 11.31
C GLU A 27 -3.26 4.87 12.58
N LYS A 28 -2.46 3.81 12.47
CA LYS A 28 -1.56 3.35 13.52
C LYS A 28 -0.20 4.05 13.52
N GLY A 29 0.01 5.02 12.64
CA GLY A 29 1.22 5.85 12.58
C GLY A 29 2.30 5.35 11.64
N VAL A 30 2.02 4.36 10.78
CA VAL A 30 2.99 3.93 9.75
C VAL A 30 3.02 4.96 8.62
N PRO A 31 4.19 5.54 8.27
CA PRO A 31 4.30 6.45 7.14
C PRO A 31 3.87 5.77 5.83
N LYS A 32 3.13 6.51 4.98
CA LYS A 32 2.64 5.97 3.70
C LYS A 32 3.78 5.48 2.80
N GLU A 33 4.96 6.08 2.91
CA GLU A 33 6.13 5.71 2.10
C GLU A 33 6.73 4.33 2.47
N ASP A 34 6.37 3.81 3.65
CA ASP A 34 6.85 2.54 4.19
C ASP A 34 5.86 1.39 3.99
N ILE A 35 4.73 1.66 3.31
CA ILE A 35 3.74 0.66 2.93
C ILE A 35 3.84 0.42 1.41
N VAL A 36 4.00 -0.85 1.02
CA VAL A 36 4.18 -1.26 -0.37
C VAL A 36 3.08 -2.24 -0.76
N ILE A 37 2.41 -1.99 -1.88
CA ILE A 37 1.46 -2.94 -2.48
C ILE A 37 2.24 -3.99 -3.27
N GLY A 38 2.45 -5.16 -2.67
CA GLY A 38 3.32 -6.22 -3.18
C GLY A 38 2.76 -6.99 -4.37
N PHE A 39 1.43 -7.12 -4.46
CA PHE A 39 0.77 -7.82 -5.59
C PHE A 39 0.72 -7.01 -6.89
N GLN A 40 1.03 -5.71 -6.86
CA GLN A 40 1.01 -4.88 -8.06
C GLN A 40 2.40 -4.84 -8.72
N PRO A 41 2.48 -5.03 -10.06
CA PRO A 41 3.69 -4.80 -10.83
C PRO A 41 4.31 -3.42 -10.57
N VAL A 42 5.64 -3.34 -10.65
CA VAL A 42 6.42 -2.12 -10.32
C VAL A 42 5.96 -0.90 -11.12
N TYR A 43 5.64 -1.06 -12.40
CA TYR A 43 5.22 0.05 -13.26
C TYR A 43 3.87 0.65 -12.84
N ILE A 44 2.93 -0.19 -12.36
CA ILE A 44 1.64 0.27 -11.83
C ILE A 44 1.88 1.04 -10.52
N ARG A 45 2.75 0.52 -9.64
CA ARG A 45 3.14 1.22 -8.41
C ARG A 45 3.74 2.60 -8.65
N GLN A 46 4.56 2.76 -9.68
CA GLN A 46 5.17 4.05 -10.01
C GLN A 46 4.14 5.05 -10.55
N ALA A 47 3.20 4.60 -11.39
CA ALA A 47 2.11 5.43 -11.90
C ALA A 47 1.21 5.97 -10.76
N MET A 48 0.95 5.14 -9.74
CA MET A 48 0.15 5.51 -8.55
C MET A 48 0.82 6.57 -7.67
N ARG A 49 2.14 6.81 -7.79
CA ARG A 49 2.86 7.84 -7.03
C ARG A 49 2.87 9.20 -7.71
N SER A 50 2.33 9.32 -8.93
CA SER A 50 2.25 10.58 -9.67
C SER A 50 1.40 11.62 -8.91
N PRO A 51 1.86 12.88 -8.77
CA PRO A 51 1.14 13.96 -8.09
C PRO A 51 -0.30 14.15 -8.60
N ASN A 52 -0.53 13.89 -9.88
CA ASN A 52 -1.83 14.06 -10.54
C ASN A 52 -2.82 12.91 -10.27
N HIS A 53 -2.35 11.78 -9.71
CA HIS A 53 -3.18 10.62 -9.36
C HIS A 53 -3.47 10.53 -7.85
N LYS A 54 -3.00 11.50 -7.05
CA LYS A 54 -3.12 11.52 -5.58
C LYS A 54 -4.54 11.71 -5.04
N LYS A 55 -5.58 11.76 -5.88
CA LYS A 55 -6.95 12.01 -5.43
C LYS A 55 -7.72 10.77 -4.95
N ASN A 56 -7.30 9.54 -5.28
CA ASN A 56 -8.10 8.34 -4.98
C ASN A 56 -7.29 7.19 -4.34
N ILE A 57 -6.26 7.51 -3.57
CA ILE A 57 -5.37 6.49 -2.94
C ILE A 57 -6.04 5.72 -1.78
N CYS A 58 -7.34 5.90 -1.57
CA CYS A 58 -8.11 5.27 -0.48
C CYS A 58 -9.27 4.40 -0.97
N ASN A 59 -9.37 4.09 -2.27
CA ASN A 59 -10.29 3.05 -2.73
C ASN A 59 -9.46 1.85 -3.19
N PHE A 60 -9.30 0.90 -2.26
CA PHE A 60 -8.85 -0.45 -2.54
C PHE A 60 -9.92 -1.22 -3.31
#